data_AF-A0A0N6ZQM5-F1
#
_entry.id   AF-A0A0N6ZQM5-F1
#
_cell.length_a   1.000
_cell.length_b   1.000
_cell.length_c   1.000
_cell.angle_alpha   90.00
_cell.angle_beta   90.00
_cell.angle_gamma   90.00
#
_symmetry.space_group_name_H-M   'P 1'
#
loop_
_entity.id
_entity.type
_entity.pdbx_description
1 polymer ?
#
loop_
_entity_poly.entity_id
_entity_poly.type
_entity_poly.pdbx_seq_one_letter_code
_entity_poly.pdbx_strand_id
1 'polypeptide(L)'
;MTQPATIRRVRDPRPRLLDLFCCAGGAAVGYARAGFAVDGCDIAYRPSYPFPHHQGDALAYLTHLITTGEIRRYAFVHASPPCQHGCALTVGTNASQGWGRAHVDLVAPTRELLDATGLPYVIEQPNGRAKIRKDLTLCGEMFGLGVIRHRNFEAGGWTIEQPAHRPHRGRVRGYRHGRFYDGPYVAAYGNGGGKPSIPELQAAMGIDWTDVREELTEAIPPAYTEWIGAAFLATATLEVAT
;
A
#
# COMPACT_ATOMS: atom_id res chain seq x y z
N MET A 1 19.15 28.77 42.42
CA MET A 1 18.21 29.28 41.40
C MET A 1 18.43 28.46 40.14
N THR A 2 17.57 27.47 39.91
CA THR A 2 17.69 26.54 38.78
C THR A 2 16.59 26.91 37.80
N GLN A 3 16.96 27.51 36.66
CA GLN A 3 16.01 27.81 35.60
C GLN A 3 15.60 26.49 34.92
N PRO A 4 14.30 26.21 34.74
CA PRO A 4 13.88 25.06 33.96
C PRO A 4 14.14 25.35 32.48
N ALA A 5 15.06 24.59 31.87
CA ALA A 5 15.26 24.61 30.44
C ALA A 5 14.01 24.09 29.74
N THR A 6 13.33 24.95 28.98
CA THR A 6 12.20 24.57 28.16
C THR A 6 12.74 23.73 27.00
N ILE A 7 12.66 22.40 27.12
CA ILE A 7 12.91 21.50 25.99
C ILE A 7 11.75 21.69 25.03
N ARG A 8 11.90 22.64 24.11
CA ARG A 8 11.01 22.78 22.95
C ARG A 8 11.30 21.59 22.04
N ARG A 9 10.59 20.47 22.25
CA ARG A 9 10.49 19.41 21.25
C ARG A 9 9.96 20.07 19.99
N VAL A 10 10.80 20.25 18.98
CA VAL A 10 10.35 20.61 17.64
C VAL A 10 9.44 19.46 17.22
N ARG A 11 8.12 19.67 17.28
CA ARG A 11 7.18 18.74 16.65
C ARG A 11 7.59 18.69 15.18
N ASP A 12 7.89 17.50 14.66
CA ASP A 12 7.90 17.31 13.21
C ASP A 12 6.57 17.90 12.70
N PRO A 13 6.58 18.90 11.80
CA PRO A 13 5.35 19.54 11.36
C PRO A 13 4.43 18.57 10.61
N ARG A 14 4.93 17.39 10.22
CA ARG A 14 4.19 16.38 9.49
C ARG A 14 3.46 15.41 10.42
N PRO A 15 2.15 15.13 10.19
CA PRO A 15 1.47 14.06 10.89
C PRO A 15 2.15 12.72 10.61
N ARG A 16 2.20 11.85 11.62
CA ARG A 16 2.79 10.51 11.47
C ARG A 16 1.79 9.51 10.92
N LEU A 17 2.25 8.64 10.04
CA LEU A 17 1.48 7.54 9.48
C LEU A 17 2.18 6.20 9.73
N LEU A 18 1.42 5.19 10.13
CA LEU A 18 1.90 3.82 10.29
C LEU A 18 1.54 3.00 9.04
N ASP A 19 2.54 2.42 8.39
CA ASP A 19 2.40 1.55 7.22
C ASP A 19 2.63 0.08 7.63
N LEU A 20 1.54 -0.67 7.77
CA LEU A 20 1.55 -2.09 8.16
C LEU A 20 1.59 -2.99 6.92
N PHE A 21 2.37 -4.07 6.99
CA PHE A 21 2.65 -4.96 5.87
C PHE A 21 3.38 -4.21 4.73
N CYS A 22 4.36 -3.39 5.11
CA CYS A 22 4.86 -2.28 4.30
C CYS A 22 5.63 -2.69 3.04
N CYS A 23 6.08 -3.95 2.95
CA CYS A 23 6.89 -4.46 1.84
C CYS A 23 8.07 -3.52 1.54
N ALA A 24 8.32 -3.23 0.26
CA ALA A 24 9.34 -2.27 -0.15
C ALA A 24 8.89 -0.80 -0.05
N GLY A 25 7.68 -0.50 0.44
CA GLY A 25 7.26 0.87 0.73
C GLY A 25 6.64 1.65 -0.43
N GLY A 26 6.04 0.97 -1.41
CA GLY A 26 5.24 1.63 -2.45
C GLY A 26 4.16 2.55 -1.87
N ALA A 27 3.38 2.03 -0.91
CA ALA A 27 2.39 2.82 -0.19
C ALA A 27 3.02 3.95 0.63
N ALA A 28 4.05 3.64 1.42
CA ALA A 28 4.77 4.61 2.25
C ALA A 28 5.26 5.82 1.48
N VAL A 29 5.87 5.62 0.30
CA VAL A 29 6.41 6.73 -0.50
C VAL A 29 5.29 7.66 -0.96
N GLY A 30 4.13 7.13 -1.33
CA GLY A 30 2.98 7.97 -1.67
C GLY A 30 2.51 8.83 -0.49
N TYR A 31 2.39 8.26 0.70
CA TYR A 31 2.03 9.04 1.88
C TYR A 31 3.10 10.07 2.27
N ALA A 32 4.38 9.73 2.13
CA ALA A 32 5.46 10.68 2.35
C ALA A 32 5.39 11.86 1.37
N ARG A 33 5.09 11.60 0.08
CA ARG A 33 4.85 12.64 -0.93
C ARG A 33 3.62 13.50 -0.61
N ALA A 34 2.58 12.90 -0.02
CA ALA A 34 1.39 13.62 0.45
C ALA A 34 1.67 14.54 1.65
N GLY A 35 2.78 14.33 2.38
CA GLY A 35 3.19 15.18 3.51
C GLY A 35 3.24 14.48 4.87
N PHE A 36 3.17 13.15 4.94
CA PHE A 36 3.32 12.41 6.20
C PHE A 36 4.78 12.12 6.56
N ALA A 37 5.03 11.93 7.86
CA ALA A 37 6.19 11.20 8.35
C ALA A 37 5.81 9.72 8.54
N VAL A 38 6.40 8.81 7.78
CA VAL A 38 5.96 7.41 7.71
C VAL A 38 6.88 6.50 8.53
N ASP A 39 6.28 5.62 9.33
CA ASP A 39 6.97 4.50 9.98
C ASP A 39 6.37 3.18 9.44
N GLY A 40 7.22 2.23 9.03
CA GLY A 40 6.80 0.94 8.46
C GLY A 40 6.86 -0.24 9.41
N CYS A 41 6.11 -1.31 9.12
CA CYS A 41 6.23 -2.61 9.78
C CYS A 41 6.04 -3.76 8.79
N ASP A 42 6.98 -4.70 8.78
CA ASP A 42 6.90 -5.94 7.99
C ASP A 42 7.64 -7.08 8.70
N ILE A 43 7.16 -8.31 8.51
CA ILE A 43 7.78 -9.50 9.11
C ILE A 43 9.11 -9.85 8.43
N ALA A 44 9.22 -9.57 7.13
CA ALA A 44 10.44 -9.75 6.38
C ALA A 44 11.39 -8.58 6.61
N TYR A 45 12.69 -8.87 6.50
CA TYR A 45 13.69 -7.81 6.42
C TYR A 45 13.51 -7.05 5.09
N ARG A 46 13.34 -5.72 5.17
CA ARG A 46 13.08 -4.84 4.01
C ARG A 46 14.22 -3.84 3.81
N PRO A 47 15.36 -4.26 3.23
CA PRO A 47 16.52 -3.37 3.06
C PRO A 47 16.23 -2.17 2.15
N SER A 48 15.30 -2.33 1.22
CA SER A 48 14.91 -1.27 0.27
C SER A 48 13.83 -0.33 0.82
N TYR A 49 13.27 -0.58 2.02
CA TYR A 49 12.23 0.29 2.57
C TYR A 49 12.84 1.67 2.95
N PRO A 50 12.35 2.78 2.38
CA PRO A 50 13.07 4.06 2.44
C PRO A 50 12.84 4.89 3.71
N PHE A 51 12.13 4.35 4.71
CA PHE A 51 11.75 5.05 5.95
C PHE A 51 12.12 4.23 7.21
N PRO A 52 12.00 4.80 8.42
CA PRO A 52 12.11 4.02 9.65
C PRO A 52 11.14 2.83 9.63
N HIS A 53 11.61 1.65 10.02
CA HIS A 53 10.78 0.46 10.05
C HIS A 53 11.04 -0.41 11.27
N HIS A 54 9.99 -1.13 11.68
CA HIS A 54 10.05 -2.22 12.63
C HIS A 54 9.99 -3.54 11.86
N GLN A 55 10.99 -4.41 12.06
CA GLN A 55 10.90 -5.78 11.57
C GLN A 55 10.17 -6.64 12.60
N GLY A 56 8.98 -7.10 12.26
CA GLY A 56 8.13 -7.88 13.16
C GLY A 56 6.74 -8.16 12.58
N ASP A 57 5.98 -9.01 13.28
CA ASP A 57 4.59 -9.27 12.92
C ASP A 57 3.74 -8.00 13.09
N ALA A 58 3.02 -7.61 12.04
CA ALA A 58 2.29 -6.35 12.00
C ALA A 58 1.11 -6.29 12.99
N LEU A 59 0.42 -7.41 13.24
CA LEU A 59 -0.70 -7.45 14.20
C LEU A 59 -0.18 -7.42 15.63
N ALA A 60 0.91 -8.13 15.92
CA ALA A 60 1.58 -8.07 17.21
C ALA A 60 2.13 -6.66 17.50
N TYR A 61 2.75 -6.02 16.51
CA TYR A 61 3.25 -4.66 16.64
C TYR A 61 2.12 -3.65 16.86
N LEU A 62 1.03 -3.74 16.09
CA LEU A 62 -0.15 -2.89 16.28
C LEU A 62 -0.78 -3.09 17.66
N THR A 63 -0.94 -4.34 18.10
CA THR A 63 -1.44 -4.68 19.45
C THR A 63 -0.56 -4.07 20.55
N HIS A 64 0.76 -4.14 20.39
CA HIS A 64 1.71 -3.52 21.31
C HIS A 64 1.52 -2.00 21.37
N LEU A 65 1.47 -1.32 20.21
CA LEU A 65 1.25 0.13 20.13
C LEU A 65 -0.08 0.55 20.78
N ILE A 66 -1.14 -0.24 20.61
CA ILE A 66 -2.44 0.01 21.26
C ILE A 66 -2.30 -0.14 22.78
N THR A 67 -1.71 -1.24 23.24
CA THR A 67 -1.59 -1.59 24.67
C THR A 67 -0.73 -0.59 25.45
N THR A 68 0.36 -0.11 24.84
CA THR A 68 1.24 0.90 25.46
C THR A 68 0.75 2.33 25.29
N GLY A 69 -0.27 2.55 24.45
CA GLY A 69 -0.77 3.87 24.10
C GLY A 69 0.12 4.63 23.10
N GLU A 70 1.21 4.05 22.62
CA GLU A 70 2.08 4.64 21.60
C GLU A 70 1.37 4.85 20.26
N ILE A 71 0.27 4.13 20.00
CA ILE A 71 -0.57 4.32 18.81
C ILE A 71 -1.01 5.78 18.64
N ARG A 72 -1.18 6.53 19.74
CA ARG A 72 -1.59 7.95 19.75
C ARG A 72 -0.58 8.90 19.11
N ARG A 73 0.63 8.43 18.80
CA ARG A 73 1.61 9.24 18.03
C ARG A 73 1.28 9.32 16.54
N TYR A 74 0.45 8.41 16.05
CA TYR A 74 0.02 8.35 14.66
C TYR A 74 -1.30 9.08 14.46
N ALA A 75 -1.44 9.70 13.28
CA ALA A 75 -2.67 10.34 12.85
C ALA A 75 -3.46 9.48 11.86
N PHE A 76 -2.81 8.50 11.22
CA PHE A 76 -3.39 7.67 10.18
C PHE A 76 -2.68 6.33 10.09
N VAL A 77 -3.39 5.27 9.69
CA VAL A 77 -2.82 3.94 9.47
C VAL A 77 -3.14 3.42 8.07
N HIS A 78 -2.12 2.93 7.37
CA HIS A 78 -2.31 2.14 6.17
C HIS A 78 -1.98 0.68 6.46
N ALA A 79 -2.76 -0.24 5.92
CA ALA A 79 -2.49 -1.67 6.03
C ALA A 79 -2.72 -2.38 4.69
N SER A 80 -1.75 -3.19 4.29
CA SER A 80 -1.83 -4.04 3.09
C SER A 80 -1.65 -5.52 3.43
N PRO A 81 -2.54 -6.13 4.25
CA PRO A 81 -2.38 -7.52 4.68
C PRO A 81 -2.29 -8.46 3.47
N PRO A 82 -1.48 -9.53 3.53
CA PRO A 82 -1.28 -10.40 2.38
C PRO A 82 -2.59 -11.05 1.96
N CYS A 83 -2.88 -11.01 0.65
CA CYS A 83 -4.07 -11.61 0.08
C CYS A 83 -4.02 -13.15 0.23
N GLN A 84 -5.11 -13.74 0.73
CA GLN A 84 -5.27 -15.17 1.02
C GLN A 84 -4.89 -16.11 -0.15
N HIS A 85 -4.96 -15.63 -1.39
CA HIS A 85 -4.69 -16.43 -2.57
C HIS A 85 -3.66 -15.68 -3.41
N GLY A 86 -2.38 -16.03 -3.25
CA GLY A 86 -1.32 -15.53 -4.10
C GLY A 86 -1.72 -15.74 -5.56
N CYS A 87 -1.81 -14.64 -6.31
CA CYS A 87 -2.04 -14.54 -7.75
C CYS A 87 -3.01 -15.56 -8.37
N ALA A 88 -4.02 -15.11 -9.11
CA ALA A 88 -4.88 -15.96 -9.94
C ALA A 88 -4.14 -16.92 -10.93
N LEU A 89 -2.80 -16.88 -10.99
CA LEU A 89 -1.93 -17.80 -11.71
C LEU A 89 -1.49 -19.04 -10.91
N THR A 90 -1.54 -19.05 -9.58
CA THR A 90 -1.01 -20.15 -8.73
C THR A 90 -2.07 -21.16 -8.30
N VAL A 91 -3.36 -20.85 -8.51
CA VAL A 91 -4.46 -21.73 -8.08
C VAL A 91 -4.57 -22.96 -8.99
N GLY A 92 -4.20 -22.85 -10.27
CA GLY A 92 -4.28 -23.96 -11.23
C GLY A 92 -3.21 -25.04 -11.02
N THR A 93 -2.00 -24.68 -10.61
CA THR A 93 -0.85 -25.59 -10.51
C THR A 93 -0.60 -26.12 -9.10
N ASN A 94 -0.96 -25.39 -8.04
CA ASN A 94 -0.74 -25.84 -6.66
C ASN A 94 -1.81 -26.83 -6.17
N ALA A 95 -3.06 -26.69 -6.64
CA ALA A 95 -4.13 -27.64 -6.31
C ALA A 95 -3.85 -29.04 -6.84
N SER A 96 -3.22 -29.16 -8.03
CA SER A 96 -2.80 -30.44 -8.59
C SER A 96 -1.61 -31.11 -7.88
N GLN A 97 -0.90 -30.39 -7.01
CA GLN A 97 0.28 -30.90 -6.31
C GLN A 97 0.12 -31.04 -4.79
N GLY A 98 -1.02 -30.65 -4.21
CA GLY A 98 -1.26 -30.79 -2.76
C GLY A 98 -0.50 -29.81 -1.87
N TRP A 99 0.05 -28.73 -2.41
CA TRP A 99 0.85 -27.71 -1.69
C TRP A 99 -0.01 -26.59 -1.06
N GLY A 100 -1.23 -26.91 -0.63
CA GLY A 100 -2.12 -25.93 0.02
C GLY A 100 -1.63 -25.59 1.42
N ARG A 101 -0.83 -24.52 1.59
CA ARG A 101 -0.61 -23.94 2.93
C ARG A 101 -1.95 -23.47 3.48
N ALA A 102 -2.23 -23.72 4.77
CA ALA A 102 -3.42 -23.18 5.43
C ALA A 102 -3.41 -21.65 5.30
N HIS A 103 -4.37 -21.12 4.55
CA HIS A 103 -4.45 -19.71 4.19
C HIS A 103 -5.11 -18.92 5.33
N VAL A 104 -4.35 -18.07 6.00
CA VAL A 104 -4.86 -17.20 7.08
C VAL A 104 -5.47 -15.94 6.48
N ASP A 105 -6.73 -15.68 6.76
CA ASP A 105 -7.37 -14.39 6.46
C ASP A 105 -6.86 -13.33 7.44
N LEU A 106 -5.91 -12.51 7.00
CA LEU A 106 -5.40 -11.41 7.82
C LEU A 106 -6.22 -10.12 7.68
N VAL A 107 -7.19 -10.04 6.77
CA VAL A 107 -7.99 -8.82 6.59
C VAL A 107 -8.90 -8.58 7.80
N ALA A 108 -9.64 -9.61 8.24
CA ALA A 108 -10.53 -9.52 9.39
C ALA A 108 -9.80 -9.11 10.69
N PRO A 109 -8.75 -9.82 11.14
CA PRO A 109 -8.03 -9.42 12.35
C PRO A 109 -7.30 -8.08 12.21
N THR A 110 -6.84 -7.71 11.00
CA THR A 110 -6.29 -6.37 10.75
C THR A 110 -7.35 -5.31 11.00
N ARG A 111 -8.56 -5.49 10.45
CA ARG A 111 -9.67 -4.54 10.62
C ARG A 111 -10.06 -4.39 12.08
N GLU A 112 -10.20 -5.49 12.81
CA GLU A 112 -10.56 -5.46 14.24
C GLU A 112 -9.56 -4.64 15.07
N LEU A 113 -8.26 -4.81 14.82
CA LEU A 113 -7.24 -4.02 15.50
C LEU A 113 -7.25 -2.55 15.05
N LEU A 114 -7.45 -2.29 13.76
CA LEU A 114 -7.53 -0.92 13.24
C LEU A 114 -8.73 -0.17 13.84
N ASP A 115 -9.90 -0.79 13.94
CA ASP A 115 -11.06 -0.23 14.62
C ASP A 115 -10.76 0.07 16.10
N ALA A 116 -10.02 -0.82 16.78
CA ALA A 116 -9.60 -0.62 18.16
C ALA A 116 -8.60 0.53 18.36
N THR A 117 -7.88 0.97 17.31
CA THR A 117 -7.01 2.16 17.42
C THR A 117 -7.79 3.45 17.60
N GLY A 118 -9.03 3.51 17.09
CA GLY A 118 -9.81 4.75 16.96
C GLY A 118 -9.21 5.78 15.97
N LEU A 119 -8.18 5.42 15.21
CA LEU A 119 -7.58 6.28 14.19
C LEU A 119 -8.25 6.06 12.82
N PRO A 120 -8.27 7.09 11.96
CA PRO A 120 -8.56 6.91 10.55
C PRO A 120 -7.57 5.94 9.90
N TYR A 121 -8.07 5.05 9.04
CA TYR A 121 -7.24 4.06 8.37
C TYR A 121 -7.68 3.75 6.95
N VAL A 122 -6.79 3.07 6.20
CA VAL A 122 -7.09 2.40 4.95
C VAL A 122 -6.54 0.98 4.93
N ILE A 123 -7.38 0.02 4.51
CA ILE A 123 -6.95 -1.35 4.17
C ILE A 123 -6.93 -1.49 2.64
N GLU A 124 -5.79 -1.88 2.07
CA GLU A 124 -5.65 -2.19 0.65
C GLU A 124 -5.82 -3.69 0.39
N GLN A 125 -6.47 -4.02 -0.73
CA GLN A 125 -6.36 -5.34 -1.36
C GLN A 125 -6.33 -5.22 -2.90
N PRO A 126 -5.61 -6.13 -3.59
CA PRO A 126 -5.77 -6.32 -5.02
C PRO A 126 -7.20 -6.76 -5.38
N ASN A 127 -7.55 -6.68 -6.67
CA ASN A 127 -8.75 -7.35 -7.18
C ASN A 127 -8.68 -8.86 -6.87
N GLY A 128 -9.63 -9.34 -6.06
CA GLY A 128 -9.62 -10.73 -5.61
C GLY A 128 -10.85 -11.08 -4.78
N ARG A 129 -10.74 -12.18 -4.03
CA ARG A 129 -11.82 -12.71 -3.16
C ARG A 129 -11.78 -12.15 -1.75
N ALA A 130 -10.77 -11.33 -1.41
CA ALA A 130 -10.68 -10.72 -0.10
C ALA A 130 -11.94 -9.91 0.21
N LYS A 131 -12.50 -10.12 1.40
CA LYS A 131 -13.71 -9.43 1.85
C LYS A 131 -13.33 -8.06 2.44
N ILE A 132 -13.20 -7.07 1.58
CA ILE A 132 -13.09 -5.66 1.97
C ILE A 132 -14.23 -4.84 1.39
N ARG A 133 -14.63 -3.78 2.08
CA ARG A 133 -15.49 -2.76 1.46
C ARG A 133 -14.68 -2.06 0.37
N LYS A 134 -15.32 -1.76 -0.76
CA LYS A 134 -14.68 -1.08 -1.89
C LYS A 134 -15.04 0.39 -1.87
N ASP A 135 -14.68 1.07 -0.79
CA ASP A 135 -14.97 2.48 -0.60
C ASP A 135 -14.23 3.33 -1.65
N LEU A 136 -13.08 2.84 -2.12
CA LEU A 136 -12.32 3.43 -3.22
C LEU A 136 -11.69 2.34 -4.10
N THR A 137 -11.70 2.54 -5.42
CA THR A 137 -10.97 1.74 -6.40
C THR A 137 -10.09 2.62 -7.27
N LEU A 138 -8.78 2.35 -7.26
CA LEU A 138 -7.79 3.12 -8.04
C LEU A 138 -7.16 2.26 -9.13
N CYS A 139 -6.84 2.89 -10.26
CA CYS A 139 -6.20 2.27 -11.42
C CYS A 139 -5.07 3.17 -11.91
N GLY A 140 -4.02 2.56 -12.48
CA GLY A 140 -2.82 3.30 -12.90
C GLY A 140 -3.12 4.34 -13.98
N GLU A 141 -4.13 4.07 -14.81
CA GLU A 141 -4.61 5.01 -15.83
C GLU A 141 -5.06 6.35 -15.24
N MET A 142 -5.65 6.34 -14.04
CA MET A 142 -6.16 7.55 -13.40
C MET A 142 -5.03 8.53 -13.06
N PHE A 143 -3.79 8.03 -13.00
CA PHE A 143 -2.58 8.77 -12.67
C PHE A 143 -1.55 8.78 -13.81
N GLY A 144 -1.95 8.37 -15.03
CA GLY A 144 -1.06 8.35 -16.20
C GLY A 144 0.06 7.30 -16.14
N LEU A 145 -0.03 6.31 -15.25
CA LEU A 145 1.00 5.30 -15.07
C LEU A 145 1.14 4.35 -16.27
N GLY A 146 2.29 3.71 -16.39
CA GLY A 146 2.60 2.69 -17.40
C GLY A 146 2.06 1.30 -17.06
N VAL A 147 1.08 1.19 -16.17
CA VAL A 147 0.46 -0.07 -15.75
C VAL A 147 -1.06 0.03 -15.69
N ILE A 148 -1.75 -1.06 -16.01
CA ILE A 148 -3.15 -1.26 -15.63
C ILE A 148 -3.16 -2.12 -14.36
N ARG A 149 -3.33 -1.46 -13.21
CA ARG A 149 -3.27 -2.11 -11.89
C ARG A 149 -4.38 -1.62 -10.99
N HIS A 150 -5.49 -2.34 -10.94
CA HIS A 150 -6.61 -2.00 -10.06
C HIS A 150 -6.36 -2.45 -8.63
N ARG A 151 -6.55 -1.54 -7.68
CA ARG A 151 -6.52 -1.78 -6.23
C ARG A 151 -7.78 -1.24 -5.58
N ASN A 152 -8.28 -1.98 -4.61
CA ASN A 152 -9.45 -1.61 -3.82
C ASN A 152 -8.98 -1.22 -2.42
N PHE A 153 -9.66 -0.23 -1.86
CA PHE A 153 -9.35 0.31 -0.55
C PHE A 153 -10.63 0.41 0.27
N GLU A 154 -10.54 -0.06 1.50
CA GLU A 154 -11.55 0.14 2.54
C GLU A 154 -11.09 1.28 3.45
N ALA A 155 -11.94 2.27 3.66
CA ALA A 155 -11.68 3.40 4.56
C ALA A 155 -12.47 3.20 5.87
N GLY A 156 -11.83 3.46 7.00
CA GLY A 156 -12.45 3.38 8.33
C GLY A 156 -12.16 4.63 9.15
N GLY A 157 -13.19 5.19 9.79
CA GLY A 157 -13.10 6.44 10.55
C GLY A 157 -13.09 7.72 9.71
N TRP A 158 -13.20 7.61 8.38
CA TRP A 158 -13.27 8.73 7.44
C TRP A 158 -13.87 8.27 6.10
N THR A 159 -14.15 9.19 5.20
CA THR A 159 -14.67 8.91 3.85
C THR A 159 -13.79 9.54 2.78
N ILE A 160 -13.80 8.93 1.59
CA ILE A 160 -13.06 9.41 0.43
C ILE A 160 -13.95 9.31 -0.81
N GLU A 161 -13.90 10.32 -1.67
CA GLU A 161 -14.62 10.29 -2.93
C GLU A 161 -13.86 9.45 -3.97
N GLN A 162 -14.62 8.71 -4.77
CA GLN A 162 -14.10 7.95 -5.90
C GLN A 162 -13.74 8.89 -7.06
N PRO A 163 -12.45 9.03 -7.43
CA PRO A 163 -12.11 9.77 -8.63
C PRO A 163 -12.63 9.06 -9.88
N ALA A 164 -12.97 9.83 -10.91
CA ALA A 164 -13.45 9.29 -12.18
C ALA A 164 -12.42 8.35 -12.81
N HIS A 165 -12.83 7.11 -13.11
CA HIS A 165 -12.01 6.18 -13.88
C HIS A 165 -11.99 6.62 -15.36
N ARG A 166 -10.80 6.62 -15.97
CA ARG A 166 -10.60 7.01 -17.37
C ARG A 166 -10.48 5.76 -18.25
N PRO A 167 -11.01 5.77 -19.48
CA PRO A 167 -10.78 4.69 -20.44
C PRO A 167 -9.29 4.41 -20.61
N HIS A 168 -8.89 3.14 -20.61
CA HIS A 168 -7.51 2.77 -20.84
C HIS A 168 -7.07 3.21 -22.25
N ARG A 169 -5.94 3.92 -22.34
CA ARG A 169 -5.35 4.49 -23.56
C ARG A 169 -4.67 3.47 -24.49
N GLY A 170 -4.85 2.18 -24.24
CA GLY A 170 -4.27 1.13 -25.06
C GLY A 170 -4.29 -0.24 -24.37
N ARG A 171 -3.49 -1.16 -24.91
CA ARG A 171 -3.36 -2.52 -24.38
C ARG A 171 -2.06 -2.69 -23.59
N VAL A 172 -2.02 -3.73 -22.77
CA VAL A 172 -0.77 -4.18 -22.15
C VAL A 172 0.12 -4.84 -23.20
N ARG A 173 1.36 -4.36 -23.29
CA ARG A 173 2.43 -4.89 -24.14
C ARG A 173 2.78 -6.33 -23.75
N GLY A 174 3.00 -7.19 -24.74
CA GLY A 174 3.51 -8.55 -24.54
C GLY A 174 2.98 -9.57 -25.53
N TYR A 175 3.43 -10.81 -25.39
CA TYR A 175 3.00 -11.92 -26.26
C TYR A 175 1.63 -12.47 -25.85
N ARG A 176 0.79 -12.74 -26.84
CA ARG A 176 -0.49 -13.46 -26.71
C ARG A 176 -0.67 -14.36 -27.94
N HIS A 177 -0.87 -15.66 -27.71
CA HIS A 177 -1.06 -16.66 -28.78
C HIS A 177 0.01 -16.54 -29.90
N GLY A 178 1.29 -16.46 -29.53
CA GLY A 178 2.42 -16.39 -30.48
C GLY A 178 2.65 -15.03 -31.15
N ARG A 179 1.75 -14.05 -30.98
CA ARG A 179 1.89 -12.70 -31.55
C ARG A 179 2.31 -11.69 -30.47
N PHE A 180 3.32 -10.88 -30.78
CA PHE A 180 3.67 -9.72 -29.96
C PHE A 180 2.69 -8.58 -30.22
N TYR A 181 2.23 -7.97 -29.13
CA TYR A 181 1.40 -6.77 -29.19
C TYR A 181 2.08 -5.67 -28.41
N ASP A 182 2.15 -4.49 -29.01
CA ASP A 182 2.67 -3.30 -28.36
C ASP A 182 1.57 -2.53 -27.61
N GLY A 183 1.96 -1.61 -26.74
CA GLY A 183 1.06 -0.71 -26.06
C GLY A 183 1.71 0.05 -24.90
N PRO A 184 1.02 1.05 -24.36
CA PRO A 184 1.58 1.99 -23.39
C PRO A 184 1.73 1.41 -21.98
N TYR A 185 1.31 0.17 -21.75
CA TYR A 185 1.37 -0.48 -20.44
C TYR A 185 2.24 -1.72 -20.45
N VAL A 186 2.92 -1.96 -19.34
CA VAL A 186 3.69 -3.19 -19.11
C VAL A 186 2.98 -4.10 -18.09
N ALA A 187 3.14 -5.41 -18.26
CA ALA A 187 2.62 -6.39 -17.31
C ALA A 187 3.58 -6.54 -16.13
N ALA A 188 3.19 -6.06 -14.95
CA ALA A 188 3.98 -6.19 -13.73
C ALA A 188 4.13 -7.63 -13.22
N TYR A 189 3.32 -8.59 -13.69
CA TYR A 189 3.24 -9.96 -13.14
C TYR A 189 3.44 -11.05 -14.20
N GLY A 190 3.89 -12.25 -13.79
CA GLY A 190 4.02 -13.48 -14.60
C GLY A 190 5.34 -13.62 -15.38
N ASN A 191 5.62 -14.82 -15.93
CA ASN A 191 6.95 -15.20 -16.45
C ASN A 191 7.05 -15.39 -17.99
N GLY A 192 6.02 -15.02 -18.76
CA GLY A 192 6.00 -15.20 -20.23
C GLY A 192 6.79 -14.13 -21.02
N GLY A 193 6.95 -14.29 -22.33
CA GLY A 193 7.70 -13.35 -23.19
C GLY A 193 7.12 -11.92 -23.26
N GLY A 194 8.00 -10.92 -23.40
CA GLY A 194 7.65 -9.49 -23.49
C GLY A 194 7.51 -8.78 -22.13
N LYS A 195 8.17 -9.29 -21.08
CA LYS A 195 8.16 -8.65 -19.75
C LYS A 195 8.95 -7.35 -19.74
N PRO A 196 8.51 -6.37 -18.94
CA PRO A 196 9.33 -5.20 -18.70
C PRO A 196 10.63 -5.62 -18.02
N SER A 197 11.74 -4.99 -18.42
CA SER A 197 12.95 -4.93 -17.61
C SER A 197 12.63 -4.29 -16.24
N ILE A 198 13.55 -4.42 -15.28
CA ILE A 198 13.40 -3.75 -13.98
C ILE A 198 13.22 -2.23 -14.17
N PRO A 199 14.07 -1.52 -14.95
CA PRO A 199 13.88 -0.09 -15.22
C PRO A 199 12.53 0.27 -15.84
N GLU A 200 12.02 -0.54 -16.77
CA GLU A 200 10.69 -0.29 -17.36
C GLU A 200 9.57 -0.44 -16.33
N LEU A 201 9.68 -1.40 -15.41
CA LEU A 201 8.70 -1.60 -14.36
C LEU A 201 8.77 -0.49 -13.30
N GLN A 202 9.98 -0.10 -12.92
CA GLN A 202 10.24 1.04 -12.03
C GLN A 202 9.61 2.32 -12.59
N ALA A 203 9.88 2.65 -13.86
CA ALA A 203 9.30 3.81 -14.53
C ALA A 203 7.77 3.71 -14.64
N ALA A 204 7.24 2.54 -14.98
CA ALA A 204 5.80 2.34 -15.15
C ALA A 204 5.01 2.46 -13.83
N MET A 205 5.64 2.12 -12.69
CA MET A 205 5.03 2.17 -11.35
C MET A 205 5.36 3.45 -10.57
N GLY A 206 6.41 4.18 -10.97
CA GLY A 206 6.94 5.32 -10.20
C GLY A 206 7.72 4.90 -8.95
N ILE A 207 8.45 3.78 -9.02
CA ILE A 207 9.22 3.18 -7.92
C ILE A 207 10.66 3.01 -8.37
N ASP A 208 11.61 3.76 -7.81
CA ASP A 208 13.02 3.80 -8.23
C ASP A 208 14.02 3.34 -7.15
N TRP A 209 13.54 3.01 -5.94
CA TRP A 209 14.39 2.66 -4.80
C TRP A 209 14.58 1.15 -4.56
N THR A 210 13.96 0.29 -5.37
CA THR A 210 14.21 -1.15 -5.36
C THR A 210 14.37 -1.69 -6.77
N ASP A 211 15.33 -2.61 -6.94
CA ASP A 211 15.58 -3.37 -8.16
C ASP A 211 15.05 -4.82 -8.06
N VAL A 212 14.46 -5.20 -6.92
CA VAL A 212 13.90 -6.53 -6.71
C VAL A 212 12.56 -6.65 -7.44
N ARG A 213 12.51 -7.52 -8.46
CA ARG A 213 11.32 -7.68 -9.32
C ARG A 213 10.08 -8.07 -8.52
N GLU A 214 10.21 -8.96 -7.54
CA GLU A 214 9.12 -9.44 -6.70
C GLU A 214 8.51 -8.28 -5.91
N GLU A 215 9.35 -7.39 -5.36
CA GLU A 215 8.90 -6.20 -4.64
C GLU A 215 8.12 -5.24 -5.56
N LEU A 216 8.63 -4.98 -6.77
CA LEU A 216 7.92 -4.18 -7.78
C LEU A 216 6.61 -4.82 -8.25
N THR A 217 6.57 -6.15 -8.32
CA THR A 217 5.40 -6.92 -8.78
C THR A 217 4.26 -6.82 -7.78
N GLU A 218 4.54 -6.82 -6.48
CA GLU A 218 3.54 -6.77 -5.41
C GLU A 218 3.21 -5.33 -4.95
N ALA A 219 4.10 -4.36 -5.19
CA ALA A 219 3.94 -2.98 -4.72
C ALA A 219 2.63 -2.29 -5.13
N ILE A 220 2.19 -1.39 -4.27
CA ILE A 220 1.18 -0.37 -4.57
C ILE A 220 1.90 0.82 -5.23
N PRO A 221 1.44 1.31 -6.39
CA PRO A 221 2.02 2.52 -6.98
C PRO A 221 1.88 3.72 -6.01
N PRO A 222 2.96 4.48 -5.75
CA PRO A 222 2.94 5.62 -4.81
C PRO A 222 1.86 6.66 -5.12
N ALA A 223 1.53 6.87 -6.39
CA ALA A 223 0.49 7.82 -6.79
C ALA A 223 -0.87 7.53 -6.13
N TYR A 224 -1.15 6.28 -5.75
CA TYR A 224 -2.43 5.90 -5.15
C TYR A 224 -2.52 6.39 -3.71
N THR A 225 -1.48 6.16 -2.92
CA THR A 225 -1.45 6.59 -1.52
C THR A 225 -1.09 8.06 -1.37
N GLU A 226 -0.44 8.66 -2.36
CA GLU A 226 -0.32 10.13 -2.48
C GLU A 226 -1.71 10.78 -2.61
N TRP A 227 -2.57 10.26 -3.48
CA TRP A 227 -3.96 10.72 -3.61
C TRP A 227 -4.75 10.54 -2.31
N ILE A 228 -4.70 9.34 -1.71
CA ILE A 228 -5.41 9.03 -0.46
C ILE A 228 -4.93 9.95 0.67
N GLY A 229 -3.61 10.10 0.82
CA GLY A 229 -3.01 10.94 1.85
C GLY A 229 -3.39 12.41 1.68
N ALA A 230 -3.34 12.94 0.44
CA ALA A 230 -3.73 14.31 0.16
C ALA A 230 -5.22 14.57 0.46
N ALA A 231 -6.09 13.63 0.10
CA ALA A 231 -7.52 13.72 0.39
C ALA A 231 -7.78 13.76 1.90
N PHE A 232 -7.14 12.88 2.68
CA PHE A 232 -7.28 12.88 4.14
C PHE A 232 -6.74 14.16 4.79
N LEU A 233 -5.58 14.66 4.35
CA LEU A 233 -5.03 15.90 4.90
C LEU A 233 -5.93 17.10 4.61
N ALA A 234 -6.56 17.15 3.43
CA ALA A 234 -7.53 18.19 3.10
C ALA A 234 -8.75 18.16 4.05
N THR A 235 -9.30 16.99 4.37
CA THR A 235 -10.43 16.88 5.31
C THR A 235 -10.03 17.26 6.73
N ALA A 236 -8.87 16.80 7.20
CA ALA A 236 -8.38 17.11 8.55
C ALA A 236 -8.10 18.61 8.75
N THR A 237 -7.66 19.33 7.71
CA THR A 237 -7.48 20.79 7.81
C THR A 237 -8.80 21.55 7.93
N LEU A 238 -9.89 21.03 7.36
CA LEU A 238 -11.21 21.66 7.44
C LEU A 238 -11.82 21.51 8.84
N GLU A 239 -11.64 20.36 9.50
CA GLU A 239 -12.14 20.11 10.85
C GLU A 239 -11.46 20.96 11.93
N VAL A 240 -10.20 21.37 11.72
CA VAL A 240 -9.47 22.25 12.65
C VAL A 240 -9.88 23.73 12.48
N ALA A 241 -10.44 24.10 11.32
CA ALA A 241 -10.82 25.47 11.01
C ALA A 241 -12.26 25.85 11.40
N THR A 242 -13.09 24.86 11.77
CA THR A 242 -14.48 25.02 12.24
C THR A 242 -14.60 24.95 13.75
#